data_AF-X1SDV2-F1
#
_entry.id   AF-X1SDV2-F1
#
_cell.length_a   1.000
_cell.length_b   1.000
_cell.length_c   1.000
_cell.angle_alpha   90.00
_cell.angle_beta   90.00
_cell.angle_gamma   90.00
#
_symmetry.space_group_name_H-M   'P 1'
#
loop_
_entity.id
_entity.type
_entity.pdbx_description
1 polymer ?
#
loop_
_entity_poly.entity_id
_entity_poly.type
_entity_poly.pdbx_seq_one_letter_code
_entity_poly.pdbx_strand_id
1 'polypeptide(L)'
;EHNGDFYSCDHFVDTEHLLGNIKETPLVELLENPAQKTFGQNKLDTLPRYCQVCEVRAMCNGGCPKNRFIKTPDGEPGLNYLCVGYKHFFTYCQPFVEEVAALWRRQTLEQQVPQTRGADTRSTPKTGRNDPCPCGSGKKYKNCCMDK
;
A
#
# COMPACT_ATOMS: atom_id res chain seq x y z
N GLU A 1 -0.29 -21.84 13.07
CA GLU A 1 -1.11 -22.87 13.72
C GLU A 1 -1.39 -22.57 15.19
N HIS A 2 -2.45 -23.15 15.78
CA HIS A 2 -2.84 -22.92 17.19
C HIS A 2 -1.74 -23.32 18.20
N ASN A 3 -0.88 -24.28 17.84
CA ASN A 3 0.26 -24.71 18.64
C ASN A 3 1.42 -23.69 18.62
N GLY A 4 1.39 -22.69 17.75
CA GLY A 4 2.44 -21.69 17.56
C GLY A 4 3.35 -21.95 16.36
N ASP A 5 3.18 -23.07 15.65
CA ASP A 5 4.00 -23.37 14.49
C ASP A 5 3.78 -22.32 13.39
N PHE A 6 4.90 -21.92 12.80
CA PHE A 6 5.01 -20.88 11.80
C PHE A 6 5.49 -21.50 10.49
N TYR A 7 4.66 -21.38 9.46
CA TYR A 7 4.90 -21.92 8.13
C TYR A 7 5.04 -20.80 7.11
N SER A 8 5.62 -21.11 5.95
CA SER A 8 5.79 -20.12 4.89
C SER A 8 4.49 -19.57 4.29
N CYS A 9 3.41 -20.35 4.32
CA CYS A 9 2.10 -20.02 3.76
C CYS A 9 1.04 -20.96 4.33
N ASP A 10 -0.21 -20.51 4.42
CA ASP A 10 -1.38 -21.32 4.77
C ASP A 10 -1.66 -22.50 3.82
N HIS A 11 -1.24 -22.41 2.56
CA HIS A 11 -1.36 -23.52 1.58
C HIS A 11 -0.22 -24.57 1.65
N PHE A 12 0.81 -24.30 2.47
CA PHE A 12 2.03 -25.09 2.60
C PHE A 12 2.30 -25.36 4.09
N VAL A 13 1.36 -26.04 4.74
CA VAL A 13 1.45 -26.46 6.14
C VAL A 13 1.94 -27.90 6.17
N ASP A 14 3.22 -28.07 5.89
CA ASP A 14 3.94 -29.33 5.88
C ASP A 14 5.34 -29.15 6.47
N THR A 15 6.03 -30.27 6.71
CA THR A 15 7.35 -30.27 7.35
C THR A 15 8.43 -29.55 6.54
N GLU A 16 8.30 -29.48 5.21
CA GLU A 16 9.27 -28.80 4.34
C GLU A 16 9.18 -27.28 4.48
N HIS A 17 8.00 -26.77 4.81
CA HIS A 17 7.70 -25.35 4.93
C HIS A 17 7.55 -24.87 6.38
N LEU A 18 7.83 -25.71 7.37
CA LEU A 18 7.86 -25.35 8.79
C LEU A 18 9.13 -24.55 9.09
N LEU A 19 8.97 -23.31 9.54
CA LEU A 19 10.08 -22.39 9.82
C LEU A 19 10.46 -22.34 11.30
N GLY A 20 9.56 -22.77 12.19
CA GLY A 20 9.77 -22.77 13.64
C GLY A 20 8.48 -22.56 14.42
N ASN A 21 8.59 -22.12 15.67
CA ASN A 21 7.45 -21.82 16.53
C ASN A 21 7.53 -20.37 17.05
N ILE A 22 6.46 -19.60 16.87
CA ILE A 22 6.40 -18.17 17.20
C ILE A 22 6.46 -17.89 18.72
N LYS A 23 6.22 -18.91 19.56
CA LYS A 23 6.34 -18.78 21.02
C LYS A 23 7.79 -18.85 21.49
N GLU A 24 8.67 -19.39 20.65
CA GLU A 24 10.07 -19.68 20.96
C GLU A 24 11.03 -18.78 20.17
N THR A 25 10.67 -18.42 18.94
CA THR A 25 11.49 -17.63 18.02
C THR A 25 10.87 -16.24 17.80
N PRO A 26 11.65 -15.15 17.93
CA PRO A 26 11.18 -13.81 17.59
C PRO A 26 10.64 -13.74 16.15
N LEU A 27 9.50 -13.08 15.96
CA LEU A 27 8.85 -13.00 14.65
C LEU A 27 9.77 -12.47 13.54
N VAL A 28 10.63 -11.50 13.86
CA VAL A 28 11.59 -10.95 12.89
C VAL A 28 12.55 -12.03 12.36
N GLU A 29 12.99 -12.96 13.20
CA GLU A 29 13.87 -14.05 12.77
C GLU A 29 13.14 -15.05 11.86
N LEU A 30 11.85 -15.32 12.14
CA LEU A 30 11.00 -16.17 11.29
C LEU A 30 10.73 -15.52 9.93
N LEU A 31 10.52 -14.20 9.89
CA LEU A 31 10.33 -13.44 8.65
C LEU A 31 11.61 -13.32 7.84
N GLU A 32 12.74 -13.13 8.52
CA GLU A 32 14.05 -12.98 7.89
C GLU A 32 14.72 -14.32 7.53
N ASN A 33 14.09 -15.44 7.90
CA ASN A 33 14.57 -16.79 7.65
C ASN A 33 14.90 -17.00 6.16
N PRO A 34 16.10 -17.51 5.81
CA PRO A 34 16.49 -17.74 4.42
C PRO A 34 15.53 -18.62 3.63
N ALA A 35 14.94 -19.64 4.25
CA ALA A 35 13.94 -20.51 3.62
C ALA A 35 12.66 -19.72 3.29
N GLN A 36 12.22 -18.83 4.19
CA GLN A 36 11.06 -17.97 3.95
C GLN A 36 11.28 -16.99 2.80
N LYS A 37 12.45 -16.35 2.76
CA LYS A 37 12.85 -15.46 1.67
C LYS A 37 12.92 -16.19 0.34
N THR A 38 13.54 -17.37 0.34
CA THR A 38 13.65 -18.24 -0.86
C THR A 38 12.27 -18.67 -1.35
N PHE A 39 11.38 -19.10 -0.45
CA PHE A 39 10.00 -19.44 -0.79
C PHE A 39 9.26 -18.25 -1.44
N GLY A 40 9.43 -17.04 -0.89
CA GLY A 40 8.90 -15.80 -1.45
C GLY A 40 9.45 -15.50 -2.85
N GLN A 41 10.77 -15.53 -3.01
CA GLN A 41 11.45 -15.21 -4.26
C GLN A 41 11.10 -16.23 -5.36
N ASN A 42 11.01 -17.51 -5.02
CA ASN A 42 10.63 -18.57 -5.95
C ASN A 42 9.26 -18.32 -6.60
N LYS A 43 8.35 -17.58 -5.96
CA LYS A 43 7.05 -17.24 -6.56
C LYS A 43 7.21 -16.45 -7.87
N LEU A 44 8.30 -15.70 -8.01
CA LEU A 44 8.67 -14.95 -9.22
C LEU A 44 9.67 -15.72 -10.08
N ASP A 45 10.74 -16.24 -9.49
CA ASP A 45 11.88 -16.80 -10.24
C ASP A 45 11.56 -18.12 -10.93
N THR A 46 10.61 -18.90 -10.38
CA THR A 46 10.20 -20.19 -10.94
C THR A 46 9.07 -20.08 -11.96
N LEU A 47 8.70 -18.86 -12.36
CA LEU A 47 7.67 -18.68 -13.39
C LEU A 47 8.16 -19.22 -14.74
N PRO A 48 7.36 -20.03 -15.46
CA PRO A 48 7.74 -20.52 -16.77
C PRO A 48 7.86 -19.36 -17.77
N ARG A 49 8.60 -19.56 -18.86
CA ARG A 49 8.83 -18.55 -19.89
C ARG A 49 7.52 -17.99 -20.43
N TYR A 50 6.52 -18.87 -20.60
CA TYR A 50 5.15 -18.52 -21.00
C TYR A 50 4.51 -17.44 -20.11
N CYS A 51 4.71 -17.52 -18.80
CA CYS A 51 4.25 -16.51 -17.84
C CYS A 51 5.13 -15.26 -17.88
N GLN A 52 6.44 -15.42 -18.05
CA GLN A 52 7.39 -14.30 -18.01
C GLN A 52 7.16 -13.26 -19.10
N VAL A 53 6.71 -13.68 -20.28
CA VAL A 53 6.35 -12.79 -21.42
C VAL A 53 4.87 -12.47 -21.53
N CYS A 54 4.04 -12.98 -20.61
CA CYS A 54 2.61 -12.82 -20.72
C CYS A 54 2.19 -11.36 -20.54
N GLU A 55 1.32 -10.87 -21.43
CA GLU A 55 0.78 -9.50 -21.40
C GLU A 55 0.09 -9.12 -20.07
N VAL A 56 -0.63 -10.06 -19.45
CA VAL A 56 -1.32 -9.85 -18.17
C VAL A 56 -0.46 -10.17 -16.94
N ARG A 57 0.85 -10.46 -17.10
CA ARG A 57 1.73 -10.86 -15.98
C ARG A 57 1.73 -9.83 -14.85
N ALA A 58 1.72 -8.54 -15.18
CA ALA A 58 1.72 -7.46 -14.18
C ALA A 58 0.52 -7.51 -13.23
N MET A 59 -0.63 -8.03 -13.71
CA MET A 59 -1.84 -8.19 -12.90
C MET A 59 -1.91 -9.55 -12.23
N CYS A 60 -1.57 -10.64 -12.95
CA CYS A 60 -1.77 -11.99 -12.42
C CYS A 60 -0.57 -12.53 -11.61
N ASN A 61 0.65 -12.07 -11.88
CA ASN A 61 1.91 -12.53 -11.29
C ASN A 61 2.11 -14.07 -11.32
N GLY A 62 1.48 -14.77 -12.27
CA GLY A 62 1.47 -16.22 -12.37
C GLY A 62 0.63 -16.95 -11.30
N GLY A 63 -0.16 -16.21 -10.52
CA GLY A 63 -1.05 -16.73 -9.49
C GLY A 63 -0.34 -17.47 -8.34
N CYS A 64 -1.12 -18.07 -7.44
CA CYS A 64 -0.60 -18.82 -6.30
C CYS A 64 0.24 -20.04 -6.76
N PRO A 65 1.43 -20.29 -6.19
CA PRO A 65 2.24 -21.47 -6.48
C PRO A 65 1.51 -22.80 -6.27
N LYS A 66 0.62 -22.89 -5.27
CA LYS A 66 -0.18 -24.09 -5.01
C LYS A 66 -1.02 -24.53 -6.21
N ASN A 67 -1.39 -23.58 -7.07
CA ASN A 67 -2.21 -23.82 -8.26
C ASN A 67 -1.37 -24.00 -9.54
N ARG A 68 -0.04 -24.04 -9.45
CA ARG A 68 0.89 -24.15 -10.60
C ARG A 68 1.26 -25.60 -10.93
N PHE A 69 0.24 -26.41 -11.23
CA PHE A 69 0.42 -27.86 -11.42
C PHE A 69 0.11 -28.36 -12.84
N ILE A 70 -0.22 -27.47 -13.78
CA ILE A 70 -0.36 -27.84 -15.20
C ILE A 70 0.85 -27.39 -16.01
N LYS A 71 0.94 -27.87 -17.25
CA LYS A 71 1.98 -27.50 -18.20
C LYS A 71 1.54 -26.32 -19.06
N THR A 72 2.51 -25.53 -19.52
CA THR A 72 2.33 -24.52 -20.56
C THR A 72 2.02 -25.15 -21.92
N PRO A 73 1.54 -24.37 -22.91
CA PRO A 73 1.31 -24.89 -24.27
C PRO A 73 2.56 -25.47 -24.94
N ASP A 74 3.74 -24.97 -24.60
CA ASP A 74 5.06 -25.46 -25.04
C ASP A 74 5.63 -26.58 -24.14
N GLY A 75 4.90 -26.98 -23.10
CA GLY A 75 5.20 -28.17 -22.28
C GLY A 75 6.01 -27.92 -21.01
N GLU A 76 6.42 -26.68 -20.72
CA GLU A 76 7.07 -26.31 -19.46
C GLU A 76 6.12 -26.54 -18.27
N PRO A 77 6.58 -27.11 -17.14
CA PRO A 77 5.75 -27.24 -15.95
C PRO A 77 5.55 -25.88 -15.24
N GLY A 78 4.67 -25.84 -14.25
CA GLY A 78 4.52 -24.67 -13.37
C GLY A 78 3.54 -23.61 -13.88
N LEU A 79 2.66 -23.97 -14.82
CA LEU A 79 1.57 -23.10 -15.23
C LEU A 79 0.41 -23.18 -14.24
N ASN A 80 -0.16 -22.03 -13.90
CA ASN A 80 -1.35 -21.95 -13.05
C ASN A 80 -2.56 -22.58 -13.75
N TYR A 81 -3.30 -23.45 -13.06
CA TYR A 81 -4.51 -24.10 -13.58
C TYR A 81 -5.55 -23.12 -14.13
N LEU A 82 -5.66 -21.93 -13.53
CA LEU A 82 -6.60 -20.88 -13.94
C LEU A 82 -6.02 -19.90 -14.97
N CYS A 83 -4.84 -20.18 -15.55
CA CYS A 83 -4.15 -19.24 -16.44
C CYS A 83 -5.03 -18.73 -17.58
N VAL A 84 -5.80 -19.61 -18.24
CA VAL A 84 -6.70 -19.23 -19.33
C VAL A 84 -7.74 -18.21 -18.83
N GLY A 85 -8.41 -18.50 -17.72
CA GLY A 85 -9.38 -17.59 -17.11
C GLY A 85 -8.77 -16.25 -16.70
N TYR A 86 -7.57 -16.26 -16.11
CA TYR A 86 -6.85 -15.04 -15.77
C TYR A 86 -6.52 -14.19 -17.01
N LYS A 87 -6.08 -14.80 -18.10
CA LYS A 87 -5.86 -14.07 -19.36
C LYS A 87 -7.15 -13.39 -19.82
N HIS A 88 -8.25 -14.13 -19.92
CA HIS A 88 -9.54 -13.55 -20.32
C HIS A 88 -9.99 -12.41 -19.41
N PHE A 89 -9.95 -12.61 -18.10
CA PHE A 89 -10.41 -11.62 -17.13
C PHE A 89 -9.55 -10.36 -17.14
N PHE A 90 -8.22 -10.51 -17.06
CA PHE A 90 -7.32 -9.37 -16.95
C PHE A 90 -7.20 -8.59 -18.25
N THR A 91 -7.19 -9.26 -19.41
CA THR A 91 -7.24 -8.56 -20.71
C THR A 91 -8.53 -7.73 -20.85
N TYR A 92 -9.65 -8.22 -20.32
CA TYR A 92 -10.92 -7.48 -20.33
C TYR A 92 -10.93 -6.27 -19.38
N CYS A 93 -10.48 -6.45 -18.13
CA CYS A 93 -10.59 -5.40 -17.11
C CYS A 93 -9.42 -4.41 -17.09
N GLN A 94 -8.30 -4.72 -17.75
CA GLN A 94 -7.09 -3.89 -17.74
C GLN A 94 -7.35 -2.42 -18.11
N PRO A 95 -8.04 -2.07 -19.22
CA PRO A 95 -8.26 -0.67 -19.57
C PRO A 95 -9.04 0.10 -18.50
N PHE A 96 -10.04 -0.55 -17.89
CA PHE A 96 -10.82 0.04 -16.80
C PHE A 96 -9.95 0.28 -15.56
N VAL A 97 -9.14 -0.70 -15.17
CA VAL A 97 -8.24 -0.58 -14.01
C VAL A 97 -7.19 0.52 -14.25
N GLU A 98 -6.67 0.65 -15.48
CA GLU A 98 -5.72 1.69 -15.85
C GLU A 98 -6.32 3.10 -15.72
N GLU A 99 -7.55 3.29 -16.17
CA GLU A 99 -8.28 4.57 -16.02
C GLU A 99 -8.52 4.93 -14.55
N VAL A 100 -8.99 3.97 -13.75
CA VAL A 100 -9.20 4.18 -12.31
C VAL A 100 -7.87 4.51 -11.61
N ALA A 101 -6.80 3.81 -11.95
CA ALA A 101 -5.48 4.07 -11.39
C ALA A 101 -4.94 5.45 -11.82
N ALA A 102 -5.21 5.89 -13.04
CA ALA A 102 -4.83 7.22 -13.53
C ALA A 102 -5.62 8.34 -12.83
N LEU A 103 -6.90 8.14 -12.58
CA LEU A 103 -7.73 9.05 -11.77
C LEU A 103 -7.18 9.16 -10.34
N TRP A 104 -6.89 8.04 -9.68
CA TRP A 104 -6.35 8.04 -8.33
C TRP A 104 -5.00 8.79 -8.27
N ARG A 105 -4.06 8.48 -9.18
CA ARG A 105 -2.76 9.18 -9.22
C ARG A 105 -2.93 10.69 -9.36
N ARG A 106 -3.86 11.16 -10.21
CA ARG A 106 -4.16 12.60 -10.35
C ARG A 106 -4.67 13.19 -9.04
N GLN A 107 -5.66 12.56 -8.41
CA GLN A 107 -6.21 13.04 -7.13
C GLN A 107 -5.16 13.08 -6.03
N THR A 108 -4.29 12.07 -5.92
CA THR A 108 -3.23 12.04 -4.93
C THR A 108 -2.21 13.16 -5.16
N LEU A 109 -1.83 13.42 -6.41
CA LEU A 109 -0.95 14.55 -6.75
C LEU A 109 -1.61 15.90 -6.44
N GLU A 110 -2.88 16.08 -6.78
CA GLU A 110 -3.66 17.28 -6.49
C GLU A 110 -3.80 17.52 -4.97
N GLN A 111 -4.01 16.47 -4.19
CA GLN A 111 -4.08 16.53 -2.72
C GLN A 111 -2.72 16.78 -2.05
N GLN A 112 -1.62 16.43 -2.73
CA GLN A 112 -0.26 16.66 -2.25
C GLN A 112 0.32 18.02 -2.65
N VAL A 113 -0.36 18.80 -3.50
CA VAL A 113 0.03 20.20 -3.73
C VAL A 113 -0.09 20.92 -2.39
N PRO A 114 1.01 21.46 -1.82
CA PRO A 114 0.92 22.26 -0.62
C PRO A 114 -0.05 23.39 -0.94
N GLN A 115 -1.14 23.48 -0.19
CA GLN A 115 -1.87 24.74 -0.04
C GLN A 115 -0.80 25.72 0.42
N THR A 116 -0.25 26.52 -0.50
CA THR A 116 0.50 27.71 -0.13
C THR A 116 -0.48 28.49 0.71
N ARG A 117 -0.35 28.37 2.04
CA ARG A 117 -1.01 29.26 2.98
C ARG A 117 -0.51 30.62 2.53
N GLY A 118 -1.33 31.31 1.75
CA GLY A 118 -1.08 32.70 1.41
C GLY A 118 -0.74 33.37 2.72
N ALA A 119 0.41 34.05 2.75
CA ALA A 119 0.91 34.70 3.95
C ALA A 119 -0.27 35.35 4.68
N ASP A 120 -0.50 34.89 5.90
CA ASP A 120 -1.55 35.42 6.77
C ASP A 120 -1.19 36.87 7.09
N THR A 121 -1.60 37.77 6.20
CA THR A 121 -1.37 39.23 6.28
C THR A 121 -2.48 39.90 7.07
N ARG A 122 -3.05 39.21 8.06
CA ARG A 122 -3.94 39.82 9.05
C ARG A 122 -3.50 39.52 10.47
N SER A 123 -2.26 39.89 10.80
CA SER A 123 -1.98 40.36 12.17
C SER A 123 -2.66 41.72 12.34
N THR A 124 -3.95 41.73 12.71
CA THR A 124 -4.56 42.94 13.24
C THR A 124 -3.72 43.37 14.45
N PRO A 125 -3.23 44.63 14.51
CA PRO A 125 -2.48 45.09 15.66
C PRO A 125 -3.39 44.98 16.88
N LYS A 126 -3.06 44.09 17.82
CA LYS A 126 -3.79 43.93 19.07
C LYS A 126 -3.61 45.23 19.86
N THR A 127 -4.64 46.08 19.89
CA THR A 127 -4.66 47.27 20.76
C THR A 127 -4.45 46.83 22.20
N GLY A 128 -3.38 47.33 22.83
CA GLY A 128 -3.03 47.01 24.19
C GLY A 128 -4.06 47.54 25.17
N ARG A 129 -4.22 46.86 26.32
CA ARG A 129 -5.20 47.18 27.37
C ARG A 129 -5.17 48.67 27.79
N ASN A 130 -4.00 49.31 27.79
CA ASN A 130 -3.83 50.69 28.21
C ASN A 130 -3.70 51.70 27.04
N ASP A 131 -3.74 51.25 25.79
CA ASP A 131 -3.61 52.12 24.61
C ASP A 131 -4.88 52.95 24.40
N PRO A 132 -4.80 54.09 23.68
CA PRO A 132 -5.98 54.84 23.28
C PRO A 132 -6.98 53.94 22.54
N CYS A 133 -8.26 54.04 22.91
CA CYS A 133 -9.30 53.21 22.32
C CYS A 133 -9.55 53.61 20.85
N PRO A 134 -9.57 52.66 19.91
CA PRO A 134 -9.72 52.95 18.48
C PRO A 134 -11.11 53.48 18.09
N CYS A 135 -12.09 53.48 18.99
CA CYS A 135 -13.42 54.05 18.71
C CYS A 135 -13.47 55.59 18.76
N GLY A 136 -12.34 56.27 19.02
CA GLY A 136 -12.25 57.72 19.03
C GLY A 136 -12.72 58.39 20.32
N SER A 137 -12.98 57.63 21.39
CA SER A 137 -13.49 58.15 22.67
C SER A 137 -12.47 58.94 23.50
N GLY A 138 -11.18 58.90 23.13
CA GLY A 138 -10.08 59.50 23.88
C GLY A 138 -9.71 58.75 25.19
N LYS A 139 -10.39 57.65 25.53
CA LYS A 139 -10.13 56.85 26.74
C LYS A 139 -9.19 55.67 26.44
N LYS A 140 -8.54 55.10 27.47
CA LYS A 140 -7.78 53.84 27.35
C LYS A 140 -8.71 52.67 27.00
N TYR A 141 -8.25 51.73 26.17
CA TYR A 141 -9.05 50.63 25.61
C TYR A 141 -9.81 49.82 26.68
N LYS A 142 -9.13 49.50 27.79
CA LYS A 142 -9.74 48.82 28.95
C LYS A 142 -10.97 49.52 29.53
N ASN A 143 -10.96 50.85 29.54
CA ASN A 143 -12.01 51.65 30.16
C ASN A 143 -13.08 52.05 29.13
N CYS A 144 -13.10 51.45 27.94
CA CYS A 144 -14.00 51.85 26.86
C CYS A 144 -14.67 50.67 26.14
N CYS A 145 -13.88 49.85 25.42
CA CYS A 145 -14.42 48.82 24.53
C CYS A 145 -13.95 47.41 24.89
N MET A 146 -13.14 47.24 25.94
CA MET A 146 -12.64 45.93 26.36
C MET A 146 -13.59 45.21 27.32
N ASP A 147 -14.26 45.96 28.21
CA ASP A 147 -15.15 45.42 29.25
C ASP A 147 -16.62 45.79 28.97
N LYS A 148 -17.00 45.93 27.70
CA LYS A 148 -18.39 46.06 27.25
C LYS A 148 -18.88 44.74 26.65
#